data_AF-A0A2Z5MVP1-F1
#
_entry.id   AF-A0A2Z5MVP1-F1
#
_cell.length_a   1.000
_cell.length_b   1.000
_cell.length_c   1.000
_cell.angle_alpha   90.00
_cell.angle_beta   90.00
_cell.angle_gamma   90.00
#
_symmetry.space_group_name_H-M   'P 1'
#
loop_
_entity.id
_entity.type
_entity.pdbx_description
1 polymer ?
#
loop_
_entity_poly.entity_id
_entity_poly.type
_entity_poly.pdbx_seq_one_letter_code
_entity_poly.pdbx_strand_id
1 'polypeptide(L)'
;MLCNQYDSLTGQYIVSFLADVDPMNSSRYLVPAFCTLKPVPERPPRTWPFWRGEKWEMLPDYRGVRLYRTESGATAEITVAGVTPEDAELTEVPRPSDTHVWRDGAWTVDEKIVADKARELAMNDFFARLEKARQQNLGKSDARVTGRLSDLEEATFDAWTDYQVALVRVVESPSFPAEIAWPAEPDPDAILAKVEAERAERAAREAEEAAQREAAAKQAEEDRAAADAAMQVRTDEAAKPDADTASEQPKASTVPIKK
;
A
#
# COMPACT_ATOMS: atom_id res chain seq x y z
N MET A 1 -30.01 -5.60 -71.73
CA MET A 1 -29.17 -6.64 -71.11
C MET A 1 -28.14 -5.96 -70.24
N LEU A 2 -27.88 -6.43 -69.01
CA LEU A 2 -26.82 -5.87 -68.16
C LEU A 2 -25.49 -6.59 -68.43
N CYS A 3 -24.42 -5.82 -68.54
CA CYS A 3 -23.03 -6.28 -68.60
C CYS A 3 -22.36 -5.91 -67.27
N ASN A 4 -21.71 -6.88 -66.63
CA ASN A 4 -21.13 -6.72 -65.31
C ASN A 4 -19.61 -6.76 -65.42
N GLN A 5 -18.96 -5.64 -65.13
CA GLN A 5 -17.52 -5.50 -65.14
C GLN A 5 -16.93 -6.03 -63.84
N TYR A 6 -15.80 -6.73 -63.96
CA TYR A 6 -14.97 -7.15 -62.85
C TYR A 6 -13.51 -6.73 -63.07
N ASP A 7 -12.79 -6.58 -61.97
CA ASP A 7 -11.35 -6.30 -61.98
C ASP A 7 -10.58 -7.48 -62.56
N SER A 8 -9.66 -7.22 -63.48
CA SER A 8 -8.97 -8.27 -64.24
C SER A 8 -7.98 -9.09 -63.40
N LEU A 9 -7.50 -8.54 -62.28
CA LEU A 9 -6.53 -9.20 -61.41
C LEU A 9 -7.21 -9.98 -60.29
N THR A 10 -8.17 -9.36 -59.62
CA THR A 10 -8.82 -9.90 -58.42
C THR A 10 -10.14 -10.62 -58.71
N GLY A 11 -10.76 -10.31 -59.86
CA GLY A 11 -12.13 -10.73 -60.18
C GLY A 11 -13.20 -9.91 -59.44
N GLN A 12 -12.83 -8.89 -58.66
CA GLN A 12 -13.80 -8.12 -57.87
C GLN A 12 -14.81 -7.41 -58.78
N TYR A 13 -16.11 -7.54 -58.50
CA TYR A 13 -17.13 -6.77 -59.21
C TYR A 13 -16.91 -5.26 -59.03
N ILE A 14 -16.97 -4.51 -60.15
CA ILE A 14 -16.77 -3.06 -60.20
C ILE A 14 -18.11 -2.35 -60.43
N VAL A 15 -18.76 -2.63 -61.57
CA VAL A 15 -19.95 -1.90 -62.01
C VAL A 15 -20.79 -2.70 -63.01
N SER A 16 -22.09 -2.44 -63.03
CA SER A 16 -23.03 -2.92 -64.05
C SER A 16 -23.42 -1.77 -64.96
N PHE A 17 -23.48 -2.03 -66.26
CA PHE A 17 -23.96 -1.08 -67.27
C PHE A 17 -24.79 -1.80 -68.33
N LEU A 18 -25.53 -1.04 -69.14
CA LEU A 18 -26.30 -1.61 -70.24
C LEU A 18 -25.36 -2.03 -71.37
N ALA A 19 -25.48 -3.29 -71.80
CA ALA A 19 -24.71 -3.80 -72.93
C ALA A 19 -25.27 -3.22 -74.24
N ASP A 20 -24.37 -2.78 -75.12
CA ASP A 20 -24.72 -2.36 -76.47
C ASP A 20 -25.11 -3.56 -77.33
N VAL A 21 -26.12 -3.38 -78.19
CA VAL A 21 -26.50 -4.37 -79.20
C VAL A 21 -25.39 -4.41 -80.26
N ASP A 22 -25.05 -5.60 -80.74
CA ASP A 22 -24.06 -5.71 -81.82
C ASP A 22 -24.61 -5.09 -83.12
N PRO A 23 -23.92 -4.09 -83.71
CA PRO A 23 -24.39 -3.42 -84.92
C PRO A 23 -24.49 -4.34 -86.14
N MET A 24 -23.77 -5.47 -86.13
CA MET A 24 -23.79 -6.47 -87.19
C MET A 24 -24.77 -7.62 -86.91
N ASN A 25 -25.28 -7.73 -85.68
CA ASN A 25 -26.23 -8.76 -85.30
C ASN A 25 -27.13 -8.31 -84.14
N SER A 26 -28.36 -7.92 -84.47
CA SER A 26 -29.34 -7.43 -83.49
C SER A 26 -29.82 -8.46 -82.46
N SER A 27 -29.47 -9.74 -82.62
CA SER A 27 -29.83 -10.80 -81.67
C SER A 27 -28.77 -11.04 -80.59
N ARG A 28 -27.65 -10.31 -80.57
CA ARG A 28 -26.59 -10.45 -79.55
C ARG A 28 -26.10 -9.09 -79.03
N TYR A 29 -25.42 -9.14 -77.89
CA TYR A 29 -24.85 -7.98 -77.22
C TYR A 29 -23.32 -8.01 -77.24
N LEU A 30 -22.70 -6.84 -77.26
CA LEU A 30 -21.26 -6.70 -77.11
C LEU A 30 -20.86 -6.94 -75.65
N VAL A 31 -19.83 -7.76 -75.43
CA VAL A 31 -19.27 -8.07 -74.11
C VAL A 31 -17.79 -7.69 -74.14
N PRO A 32 -17.41 -6.55 -73.54
CA PRO A 32 -16.01 -6.15 -73.43
C PRO A 32 -15.19 -7.17 -72.62
N ALA A 33 -13.87 -7.06 -72.71
CA ALA A 33 -12.99 -7.83 -71.84
C ALA A 33 -13.31 -7.57 -70.36
N PHE A 34 -13.13 -8.59 -69.53
CA PHE A 34 -13.39 -8.54 -68.08
C PHE A 34 -14.83 -8.15 -67.73
N CYS A 35 -15.77 -8.50 -68.62
CA CYS A 35 -17.18 -8.33 -68.40
C CYS A 35 -17.93 -9.64 -68.63
N THR A 36 -19.08 -9.77 -68.00
CA THR A 36 -19.96 -10.93 -68.17
C THR A 36 -21.41 -10.51 -68.24
N LEU A 37 -22.17 -11.22 -69.07
CA LEU A 37 -23.63 -11.12 -69.13
C LEU A 37 -24.32 -11.96 -68.05
N LYS A 38 -23.58 -12.79 -67.31
CA LYS A 38 -24.15 -13.54 -66.19
C LYS A 38 -24.56 -12.53 -65.11
N PRO A 39 -25.82 -12.56 -64.65
CA PRO A 39 -26.32 -11.60 -63.67
C PRO A 39 -25.52 -11.73 -62.36
N VAL A 40 -25.22 -10.61 -61.73
CA VAL A 40 -24.67 -10.61 -60.37
C VAL A 40 -25.75 -11.22 -59.45
N PRO A 41 -25.40 -12.19 -58.60
CA PRO A 41 -26.37 -12.77 -57.67
C PRO A 41 -26.86 -11.70 -56.67
N GLU A 42 -27.93 -12.03 -55.96
CA GLU A 42 -28.30 -11.25 -54.78
C GLU A 42 -27.11 -11.17 -53.81
N ARG A 43 -26.94 -10.02 -53.17
CA ARG A 43 -25.81 -9.73 -52.29
C ARG A 43 -26.27 -9.71 -50.83
N PRO A 44 -26.08 -10.82 -50.09
CA PRO A 44 -26.27 -10.83 -48.65
C PRO A 44 -25.43 -9.77 -47.95
N PRO A 45 -25.82 -9.34 -46.74
CA PRO A 45 -24.98 -8.50 -45.90
C PRO A 45 -23.56 -9.07 -45.75
N ARG A 46 -22.56 -8.19 -45.71
CA ARG A 46 -21.14 -8.56 -45.55
C ARG A 46 -20.58 -9.48 -46.64
N THR A 47 -21.09 -9.35 -47.85
CA THR A 47 -20.55 -10.08 -49.00
C THR A 47 -20.32 -9.18 -50.20
N TRP A 48 -19.35 -9.54 -51.04
CA TRP A 48 -19.06 -8.88 -52.31
C TRP A 48 -18.84 -9.92 -53.42
N PRO A 49 -19.29 -9.67 -54.66
CA PRO A 49 -19.13 -10.62 -55.75
C PRO A 49 -17.70 -10.59 -56.34
N PHE A 50 -17.17 -11.78 -56.61
CA PHE A 50 -15.92 -12.02 -57.31
C PHE A 50 -16.14 -12.99 -58.46
N TRP A 51 -15.61 -12.67 -59.64
CA TRP A 51 -15.68 -13.52 -60.83
C TRP A 51 -14.53 -14.53 -60.83
N ARG A 52 -14.84 -15.80 -60.62
CA ARG A 52 -13.87 -16.90 -60.53
C ARG A 52 -14.40 -18.15 -61.22
N GLY A 53 -13.58 -18.82 -62.04
CA GLY A 53 -13.99 -20.05 -62.72
C GLY A 53 -15.28 -19.91 -63.52
N GLU A 54 -15.43 -18.80 -64.25
CA GLU A 54 -16.62 -18.44 -65.04
C GLU A 54 -17.93 -18.32 -64.25
N LYS A 55 -17.87 -18.07 -62.93
CA LYS A 55 -19.05 -17.86 -62.09
C LYS A 55 -18.81 -16.74 -61.08
N TRP A 56 -19.90 -16.18 -60.58
CA TRP A 56 -19.86 -15.28 -59.43
C TRP A 56 -19.73 -16.10 -58.14
N GLU A 57 -18.77 -15.72 -57.32
CA GLU A 57 -18.55 -16.23 -55.97
C GLU A 57 -18.68 -15.08 -54.98
N MET A 58 -19.47 -15.26 -53.93
CA MET A 58 -19.64 -14.24 -52.90
C MET A 58 -18.59 -14.45 -51.83
N LEU A 59 -17.71 -13.47 -51.64
CA LEU A 59 -16.70 -13.47 -50.58
C LEU A 59 -17.05 -12.45 -49.49
N PRO A 60 -16.46 -12.57 -48.29
CA PRO A 60 -16.69 -11.64 -47.20
C PRO A 60 -16.40 -10.18 -47.56
N ASP A 61 -17.19 -9.24 -47.05
CA ASP A 61 -16.96 -7.81 -47.23
C ASP A 61 -17.21 -7.07 -45.91
N TYR A 62 -16.12 -6.77 -45.22
CA TYR A 62 -16.12 -6.06 -43.94
C TYR A 62 -15.68 -4.60 -44.07
N ARG A 63 -15.68 -4.07 -45.29
CA ARG A 63 -15.35 -2.66 -45.51
C ARG A 63 -16.35 -1.74 -44.82
N GLY A 64 -15.83 -0.70 -44.18
CA GLY A 64 -16.63 0.26 -43.41
C GLY A 64 -17.23 -0.30 -42.11
N VAL A 65 -16.91 -1.55 -41.74
CA VAL A 65 -17.26 -2.11 -40.44
C VAL A 65 -16.22 -1.65 -39.41
N ARG A 66 -16.69 -1.17 -38.26
CA ARG A 66 -15.81 -0.86 -37.13
C ARG A 66 -15.30 -2.15 -36.49
N LEU A 67 -14.00 -2.36 -36.54
CA LEU A 67 -13.33 -3.53 -36.00
C LEU A 67 -12.31 -3.13 -34.93
N TYR A 68 -11.79 -4.13 -34.23
CA TYR A 68 -10.82 -3.97 -33.14
C TYR A 68 -9.70 -4.98 -33.30
N ARG A 69 -8.46 -4.55 -33.10
CA ARG A 69 -7.30 -5.46 -33.08
C ARG A 69 -7.42 -6.43 -31.92
N THR A 70 -7.25 -7.73 -32.17
CA THR A 70 -7.28 -8.75 -31.12
C THR A 70 -6.10 -8.62 -30.15
N GLU A 71 -4.95 -8.10 -30.62
CA GLU A 71 -3.77 -7.85 -29.79
C GLU A 71 -3.99 -6.76 -28.73
N SER A 72 -4.67 -5.66 -29.09
CA SER A 72 -4.68 -4.44 -28.26
C SER A 72 -6.08 -3.91 -27.90
N GLY A 73 -7.10 -4.24 -28.69
CA GLY A 73 -8.41 -3.62 -28.64
C GLY A 73 -8.50 -2.28 -29.38
N ALA A 74 -7.43 -1.84 -30.06
CA ALA A 74 -7.43 -0.60 -30.83
C ALA A 74 -8.39 -0.70 -32.02
N THR A 75 -9.10 0.40 -32.33
CA THR A 75 -9.99 0.45 -33.50
C THR A 75 -9.20 0.27 -34.79
N ALA A 76 -9.73 -0.54 -35.70
CA ALA A 76 -9.18 -0.81 -37.03
C ALA A 76 -10.31 -1.02 -38.03
N GLU A 77 -9.96 -1.06 -39.31
CA GLU A 77 -10.89 -1.33 -40.40
C GLU A 77 -10.25 -2.23 -41.45
N ILE A 78 -11.08 -2.97 -42.18
CA ILE A 78 -10.70 -3.68 -43.41
C ILE A 78 -11.07 -2.76 -44.58
N THR A 79 -10.14 -2.53 -45.50
CA THR A 79 -10.37 -1.65 -46.67
C THR A 79 -10.55 -2.42 -47.97
N VAL A 80 -10.35 -3.74 -47.95
CA VAL A 80 -10.44 -4.63 -49.11
C VAL A 80 -11.55 -5.68 -48.90
N ALA A 81 -12.31 -5.98 -49.95
CA ALA A 81 -13.25 -7.09 -49.91
C ALA A 81 -12.49 -8.42 -50.04
N GLY A 82 -13.09 -9.50 -49.57
CA GLY A 82 -12.55 -10.85 -49.60
C GLY A 82 -11.71 -11.23 -48.37
N VAL A 83 -11.62 -10.35 -47.36
CA VAL A 83 -10.86 -10.58 -46.12
C VAL A 83 -11.83 -10.60 -44.95
N THR A 84 -11.72 -11.61 -44.09
CA THR A 84 -12.49 -11.68 -42.84
C THR A 84 -11.78 -10.91 -41.72
N PRO A 85 -12.48 -10.53 -40.63
CA PRO A 85 -11.83 -9.97 -39.44
C PRO A 85 -10.75 -10.91 -38.90
N GLU A 86 -11.01 -12.22 -38.86
CA GLU A 86 -10.05 -13.21 -38.36
C GLU A 86 -8.76 -13.25 -39.19
N ASP A 87 -8.86 -13.25 -40.52
CA ASP A 87 -7.69 -13.19 -41.42
C ASP A 87 -6.83 -11.93 -41.20
N ALA A 88 -7.43 -10.86 -40.69
CA ALA A 88 -6.78 -9.57 -40.43
C ALA A 88 -6.38 -9.39 -38.94
N GLU A 89 -6.53 -10.42 -38.10
CA GLU A 89 -6.31 -10.35 -36.65
C GLU A 89 -7.21 -9.29 -35.96
N LEU A 90 -8.45 -9.20 -36.43
CA LEU A 90 -9.47 -8.27 -35.97
C LEU A 90 -10.71 -9.00 -35.44
N THR A 91 -11.47 -8.30 -34.61
CA THR A 91 -12.76 -8.72 -34.10
C THR A 91 -13.75 -7.57 -34.15
N GLU A 92 -15.03 -7.89 -34.27
CA GLU A 92 -16.12 -6.91 -34.13
C GLU A 92 -16.42 -6.60 -32.66
N VAL A 93 -15.95 -7.44 -31.74
CA VAL A 93 -16.21 -7.30 -30.30
C VAL A 93 -15.19 -6.33 -29.70
N PRO A 94 -15.61 -5.18 -29.15
CA PRO A 94 -14.70 -4.25 -28.50
C PRO A 94 -14.05 -4.90 -27.27
N ARG A 95 -12.79 -4.55 -27.02
CA ARG A 95 -12.09 -4.96 -25.79
C ARG A 95 -12.81 -4.38 -24.57
N PRO A 96 -13.31 -5.22 -23.63
CA PRO A 96 -14.11 -4.73 -22.50
C PRO A 96 -13.32 -3.83 -21.54
N SER A 97 -12.07 -4.19 -21.25
CA SER A 97 -11.14 -3.41 -20.43
C SER A 97 -9.70 -3.82 -20.72
N ASP A 98 -8.76 -3.06 -20.16
CA ASP A 98 -7.32 -3.35 -20.24
C ASP A 98 -6.88 -4.59 -19.45
N THR A 99 -7.76 -5.20 -18.65
CA THR A 99 -7.53 -6.51 -18.02
C THR A 99 -7.90 -7.69 -18.90
N HIS A 100 -8.50 -7.45 -20.08
CA HIS A 100 -8.88 -8.51 -21.01
C HIS A 100 -7.82 -8.71 -22.08
N VAL A 101 -7.60 -9.96 -22.48
CA VAL A 101 -6.73 -10.39 -23.59
C VAL A 101 -7.51 -11.30 -24.52
N TRP A 102 -7.20 -11.28 -25.81
CA TRP A 102 -7.88 -12.13 -26.79
C TRP A 102 -7.34 -13.56 -26.72
N ARG A 103 -8.20 -14.54 -26.44
CA ARG A 103 -7.90 -15.97 -26.40
C ARG A 103 -9.06 -16.74 -26.97
N ASP A 104 -8.77 -17.73 -27.82
CA ASP A 104 -9.76 -18.66 -28.36
C ASP A 104 -11.01 -17.98 -28.97
N GLY A 105 -10.81 -16.86 -29.67
CA GLY A 105 -11.88 -16.12 -30.34
C GLY A 105 -12.72 -15.22 -29.42
N ALA A 106 -12.30 -14.98 -28.17
CA ALA A 106 -13.00 -14.09 -27.23
C ALA A 106 -12.05 -13.28 -26.34
N TRP A 107 -12.55 -12.14 -25.85
CA TRP A 107 -11.89 -11.39 -24.79
C TRP A 107 -12.05 -12.12 -23.45
N THR A 108 -10.94 -12.53 -22.84
CA THR A 108 -10.91 -13.23 -21.55
C THR A 108 -10.12 -12.38 -20.55
N VAL A 109 -10.56 -12.34 -19.29
CA VAL A 109 -9.82 -11.67 -18.21
C VAL A 109 -8.47 -12.36 -18.02
N ASP A 110 -7.41 -11.56 -17.97
CA ASP A 110 -6.08 -12.02 -17.58
C ASP A 110 -5.87 -11.75 -16.09
N GLU A 111 -5.92 -12.81 -15.28
CA GLU A 111 -5.73 -12.74 -13.82
C GLU A 111 -4.37 -12.15 -13.43
N LYS A 112 -3.33 -12.33 -14.26
CA LYS A 112 -2.02 -11.74 -14.02
C LYS A 112 -2.09 -10.22 -14.15
N ILE A 113 -2.75 -9.70 -15.20
CA ILE A 113 -2.93 -8.25 -15.36
C ILE A 113 -3.74 -7.67 -14.21
N VAL A 114 -4.78 -8.37 -13.76
CA VAL A 114 -5.58 -7.98 -12.59
C VAL A 114 -4.72 -7.91 -11.33
N ALA A 115 -3.95 -8.96 -11.06
CA ALA A 115 -3.05 -9.03 -9.90
C ALA A 115 -1.94 -7.95 -9.95
N ASP A 116 -1.32 -7.75 -11.10
CA ASP A 116 -0.26 -6.75 -11.29
C ASP A 116 -0.80 -5.33 -11.06
N LYS A 117 -2.02 -5.02 -11.54
CA LYS A 117 -2.71 -3.75 -11.27
C LYS A 117 -3.11 -3.55 -9.81
N ALA A 118 -3.64 -4.60 -9.17
CA ALA A 118 -3.97 -4.55 -7.75
C ALA A 118 -2.71 -4.28 -6.92
N ARG A 119 -1.59 -4.92 -7.29
CA ARG A 119 -0.28 -4.69 -6.68
C ARG A 119 0.20 -3.26 -6.89
N GLU A 120 0.11 -2.74 -8.10
CA GLU A 120 0.51 -1.36 -8.41
C GLU A 120 -0.27 -0.35 -7.58
N LEU A 121 -1.60 -0.47 -7.52
CA LEU A 121 -2.45 0.40 -6.69
C LEU A 121 -2.08 0.32 -5.21
N ALA A 122 -1.85 -0.89 -4.70
CA ALA A 122 -1.46 -1.11 -3.32
C ALA A 122 -0.07 -0.53 -3.00
N MET A 123 0.88 -0.61 -3.93
CA MET A 123 2.20 0.01 -3.80
C MET A 123 2.15 1.53 -3.86
N ASN A 124 1.26 2.10 -4.67
CA ASN A 124 1.05 3.55 -4.68
C ASN A 124 0.52 4.05 -3.33
N ASP A 125 -0.41 3.34 -2.69
CA ASP A 125 -0.90 3.66 -1.34
C ASP A 125 0.21 3.50 -0.27
N PHE A 126 1.00 2.42 -0.34
CA PHE A 126 2.18 2.23 0.50
C PHE A 126 3.15 3.41 0.41
N PHE A 127 3.52 3.83 -0.81
CA PHE A 127 4.46 4.93 -1.01
C PHE A 127 3.90 6.26 -0.51
N ALA A 128 2.60 6.53 -0.74
CA ALA A 128 1.95 7.73 -0.22
C ALA A 128 2.00 7.80 1.32
N ARG A 129 1.72 6.69 2.00
CA ARG A 129 1.77 6.57 3.47
C ARG A 129 3.19 6.67 4.00
N LEU A 130 4.15 6.01 3.35
CA LEU A 130 5.54 6.03 3.74
C LEU A 130 6.15 7.42 3.61
N GLU A 131 5.82 8.13 2.52
CA GLU A 131 6.26 9.50 2.30
C GLU A 131 5.69 10.44 3.37
N LYS A 132 4.39 10.34 3.67
CA LYS A 132 3.78 11.10 4.77
C LYS A 132 4.49 10.84 6.10
N ALA A 133 4.81 9.60 6.42
CA ALA A 133 5.52 9.25 7.65
C ALA A 133 6.96 9.80 7.70
N ARG A 134 7.68 9.75 6.57
CA ARG A 134 9.03 10.32 6.45
C ARG A 134 9.03 11.83 6.65
N GLN A 135 8.02 12.53 6.14
CA GLN A 135 7.87 13.98 6.33
C GLN A 135 7.71 14.35 7.82
N GLN A 136 7.03 13.52 8.61
CA GLN A 136 6.88 13.75 10.06
C GLN A 136 8.21 13.67 10.82
N ASN A 137 9.12 12.83 10.35
CA ASN A 137 10.44 12.60 10.96
C ASN A 137 11.57 13.41 10.30
N LEU A 138 11.25 14.22 9.28
CA LEU A 138 12.23 14.96 8.51
C LEU A 138 13.04 15.90 9.41
N GLY A 139 14.37 15.78 9.35
CA GLY A 139 15.30 16.62 10.12
C GLY A 139 15.41 16.32 11.63
N LYS A 140 14.63 15.37 12.16
CA LYS A 140 14.61 15.06 13.60
C LYS A 140 15.60 13.97 14.03
N SER A 141 16.18 13.22 13.08
CA SER A 141 17.07 12.08 13.37
C SER A 141 18.30 12.46 14.21
N ASP A 142 19.05 13.50 13.83
CA ASP A 142 20.24 13.90 14.58
C ASP A 142 19.89 14.52 15.95
N ALA A 143 18.78 15.26 16.01
CA ALA A 143 18.26 15.80 17.26
C ALA A 143 17.84 14.68 18.24
N ARG A 144 17.23 13.60 17.72
CA ARG A 144 16.89 12.38 18.47
C ARG A 144 18.14 11.70 19.03
N VAL A 145 19.15 11.46 18.19
CA VAL A 145 20.40 10.78 18.59
C VAL A 145 21.16 11.59 19.64
N THR A 146 21.11 12.92 19.56
CA THR A 146 21.83 13.79 20.48
C THR A 146 21.02 14.25 21.70
N GLY A 147 19.82 13.71 21.89
CA GLY A 147 18.97 14.02 23.06
C GLY A 147 18.49 15.46 23.11
N ARG A 148 18.31 16.12 21.95
CA ARG A 148 17.86 17.52 21.85
C ARG A 148 16.35 17.68 21.65
N LEU A 149 15.63 16.57 21.51
CA LEU A 149 14.17 16.56 21.40
C LEU A 149 13.53 16.59 22.79
N SER A 150 12.38 17.23 22.91
CA SER A 150 11.51 17.07 24.08
C SER A 150 10.94 15.64 24.13
N ASP A 151 10.50 15.18 25.31
CA ASP A 151 9.93 13.81 25.44
C ASP A 151 8.77 13.57 24.45
N LEU A 152 7.97 14.61 24.18
CA LEU A 152 6.86 14.51 23.23
C LEU A 152 7.34 14.35 21.79
N GLU A 153 8.36 15.11 21.39
CA GLU A 153 8.95 15.01 20.05
C GLU A 153 9.67 13.67 19.85
N GLU A 154 10.33 13.16 20.88
CA GLU A 154 10.95 11.84 20.91
C GLU A 154 9.89 10.74 20.74
N ALA A 155 8.84 10.74 21.57
CA ALA A 155 7.74 9.77 21.48
C ALA A 155 7.02 9.84 20.11
N THR A 156 6.84 11.04 19.57
CA THR A 156 6.24 11.24 18.24
C THR A 156 7.15 10.67 17.14
N PHE A 157 8.46 10.96 17.19
CA PHE A 157 9.43 10.45 16.22
C PHE A 157 9.47 8.91 16.21
N ASP A 158 9.48 8.31 17.39
CA ASP A 158 9.51 6.85 17.56
C ASP A 158 8.20 6.22 17.06
N ALA A 159 7.04 6.80 17.37
CA ALA A 159 5.74 6.31 16.88
C ALA A 159 5.63 6.34 15.35
N TRP A 160 6.11 7.40 14.71
CA TRP A 160 6.18 7.47 13.24
C TRP A 160 7.23 6.53 12.64
N THR A 161 8.28 6.18 13.38
CA THR A 161 9.26 5.17 12.96
C THR A 161 8.64 3.77 13.02
N ASP A 162 7.92 3.44 14.09
CA ASP A 162 7.19 2.18 14.23
C ASP A 162 6.13 2.02 13.14
N TYR A 163 5.41 3.10 12.81
CA TYR A 163 4.46 3.10 11.69
C TYR A 163 5.14 2.77 10.34
N GLN A 164 6.32 3.34 10.05
CA GLN A 164 7.06 3.01 8.82
C GLN A 164 7.44 1.53 8.77
N VAL A 165 7.90 0.95 9.88
CA VAL A 165 8.21 -0.48 9.98
C VAL A 165 6.95 -1.32 9.78
N ALA A 166 5.83 -0.92 10.38
CA ALA A 166 4.56 -1.61 10.23
C ALA A 166 4.05 -1.60 8.78
N LEU A 167 4.20 -0.48 8.06
CA LEU A 167 3.88 -0.39 6.62
C LEU A 167 4.69 -1.39 5.80
N VAL A 168 6.00 -1.49 6.04
CA VAL A 168 6.89 -2.43 5.32
C VAL A 168 6.45 -3.87 5.58
N ARG A 169 6.12 -4.21 6.83
CA ARG A 169 5.63 -5.56 7.19
C ARG A 169 4.35 -5.94 6.45
N VAL A 170 3.45 -4.99 6.17
CA VAL A 170 2.24 -5.25 5.38
C VAL A 170 2.61 -5.65 3.95
N VAL A 171 3.57 -4.97 3.33
CA VAL A 171 4.04 -5.26 1.96
C VAL A 171 4.78 -6.58 1.87
N GLU A 172 5.52 -6.95 2.91
CA GLU A 172 6.25 -8.22 3.00
C GLU A 172 5.33 -9.41 3.34
N SER A 173 4.07 -9.16 3.68
CA SER A 173 3.10 -10.22 4.00
C SER A 173 2.82 -11.09 2.76
N PRO A 174 2.73 -12.43 2.92
CA PRO A 174 2.30 -13.34 1.85
C PRO A 174 0.89 -13.05 1.29
N SER A 175 0.05 -12.36 2.07
CA SER A 175 -1.32 -11.98 1.67
C SER A 175 -1.35 -10.75 0.75
N PHE A 176 -0.23 -10.05 0.59
CA PHE A 176 -0.14 -8.85 -0.24
C PHE A 176 -0.10 -9.21 -1.73
N PRO A 177 -0.86 -8.54 -2.62
CA PRO A 177 -1.79 -7.41 -2.39
C PRO A 177 -3.26 -7.82 -2.23
N ALA A 178 -3.55 -9.12 -2.09
CA ALA A 178 -4.93 -9.63 -2.07
C ALA A 178 -5.72 -9.17 -0.82
N GLU A 179 -5.06 -9.13 0.34
CA GLU A 179 -5.63 -8.65 1.59
C GLU A 179 -4.70 -7.62 2.22
N ILE A 180 -5.19 -6.39 2.37
CA ILE A 180 -4.40 -5.25 2.85
C ILE A 180 -5.11 -4.63 4.06
N ALA A 181 -4.41 -4.63 5.20
CA ALA A 181 -4.82 -3.93 6.40
C ALA A 181 -3.69 -2.98 6.81
N TRP A 182 -3.81 -1.71 6.39
CA TRP A 182 -2.82 -0.70 6.76
C TRP A 182 -2.89 -0.40 8.26
N PRO A 183 -1.74 -0.23 8.94
CA PRO A 183 -1.72 0.26 10.30
C PRO A 183 -2.40 1.64 10.39
N ALA A 184 -2.98 1.94 11.54
CA ALA A 184 -3.45 3.29 11.83
C ALA A 184 -2.26 4.24 11.97
N GLU A 185 -2.44 5.49 11.55
CA GLU A 185 -1.43 6.51 11.77
C GLU A 185 -1.28 6.82 13.27
N PRO A 186 -0.09 7.24 13.73
CA PRO A 186 0.11 7.68 15.10
C PRO A 186 -0.83 8.82 15.49
N ASP A 187 -1.55 8.67 16.60
CA ASP A 187 -2.46 9.68 17.13
C ASP A 187 -1.72 10.65 18.07
N PRO A 188 -1.61 11.94 17.73
CA PRO A 188 -0.91 12.93 18.56
C PRO A 188 -1.46 13.03 19.99
N ASP A 189 -2.78 12.92 20.17
CA ASP A 189 -3.42 13.08 21.49
C ASP A 189 -3.11 11.87 22.38
N ALA A 190 -3.13 10.66 21.79
CA ALA A 190 -2.73 9.45 22.49
C ALA A 190 -1.25 9.45 22.89
N ILE A 191 -0.37 9.97 22.01
CA ILE A 191 1.07 10.12 22.30
C ILE A 191 1.27 11.11 23.45
N LEU A 192 0.60 12.27 23.41
CA LEU A 192 0.68 13.26 24.47
C LEU A 192 0.22 12.69 25.81
N ALA A 193 -0.94 12.04 25.85
CA ALA A 193 -1.48 11.44 27.06
C ALA A 193 -0.51 10.40 27.66
N LYS A 194 0.15 9.59 26.82
CA LYS A 194 1.16 8.64 27.26
C LYS A 194 2.38 9.34 27.87
N VAL A 195 2.90 10.38 27.21
CA VAL A 195 4.06 11.16 27.71
C VAL A 195 3.74 11.86 29.02
N GLU A 196 2.54 12.42 29.17
CA GLU A 196 2.10 13.04 30.41
C GLU A 196 1.96 12.03 31.55
N ALA A 197 1.44 10.84 31.27
CA ALA A 197 1.38 9.75 32.24
C ALA A 197 2.79 9.33 32.69
N GLU A 198 3.72 9.14 31.77
CA GLU A 198 5.12 8.78 32.09
C GLU A 198 5.83 9.88 32.91
N ARG A 199 5.55 11.15 32.64
CA ARG A 199 6.05 12.28 33.45
C ARG A 199 5.46 12.29 34.85
N ALA A 200 4.15 12.05 34.97
CA ALA A 200 3.46 12.01 36.26
C ALA A 200 3.98 10.85 37.12
N GLU A 201 4.19 9.67 36.53
CA GLU A 201 4.79 8.51 37.20
C GLU A 201 6.22 8.81 37.67
N ARG A 202 7.03 9.47 36.83
CA ARG A 202 8.39 9.88 37.19
C ARG A 202 8.39 10.88 38.35
N ALA A 203 7.54 11.90 38.28
CA ALA A 203 7.39 12.89 39.34
C ALA A 203 6.90 12.26 40.66
N ALA A 204 5.98 11.29 40.60
CA ALA A 204 5.53 10.54 41.76
C ALA A 204 6.67 9.74 42.41
N ARG A 205 7.49 9.05 41.60
CA ARG A 205 8.67 8.33 42.09
C ARG A 205 9.70 9.28 42.72
N GLU A 206 9.99 10.40 42.08
CA GLU A 206 10.92 11.40 42.62
C GLU A 206 10.40 12.04 43.92
N ALA A 207 9.08 12.29 44.02
CA ALA A 207 8.45 12.78 45.24
C ALA A 207 8.48 11.75 46.37
N GLU A 208 8.27 10.47 46.07
CA GLU A 208 8.41 9.38 47.03
C GLU A 208 9.86 9.28 47.54
N GLU A 209 10.83 9.29 46.64
CA GLU A 209 12.26 9.30 47.00
C GLU A 209 12.63 10.54 47.84
N ALA A 210 12.09 11.72 47.51
CA ALA A 210 12.31 12.94 48.29
C ALA A 210 11.68 12.84 49.68
N ALA A 211 10.46 12.31 49.79
CA ALA A 211 9.79 12.08 51.07
C ALA A 211 10.55 11.06 51.93
N GLN A 212 11.08 9.99 51.33
CA GLN A 212 11.93 9.03 52.03
C GLN A 212 13.23 9.68 52.52
N ARG A 213 13.85 10.55 51.73
CA ARG A 213 15.05 11.30 52.15
C ARG A 213 14.76 12.28 53.29
N GLU A 214 13.63 12.99 53.24
CA GLU A 214 13.21 13.89 54.31
C GLU A 214 12.90 13.13 55.60
N ALA A 215 12.19 12.00 55.51
CA ALA A 215 11.90 11.13 56.65
C ALA A 215 13.19 10.57 57.26
N ALA A 216 14.13 10.11 56.42
CA ALA A 216 15.44 9.64 56.88
C ALA A 216 16.25 10.75 57.55
N ALA A 217 16.19 11.98 57.04
CA ALA A 217 16.86 13.13 57.65
C ALA A 217 16.25 13.48 59.02
N LYS A 218 14.92 13.47 59.15
CA LYS A 218 14.23 13.68 60.42
C LYS A 218 14.57 12.60 61.44
N GLN A 219 14.55 11.33 61.03
CA GLN A 219 14.94 10.23 61.91
C GLN A 219 16.40 10.39 62.38
N ALA A 220 17.31 10.75 61.48
CA ALA A 220 18.71 10.98 61.84
C ALA A 220 18.90 12.16 62.82
N GLU A 221 18.07 13.21 62.72
CA GLU A 221 18.05 14.32 63.66
C GLU A 221 17.50 13.90 65.03
N GLU A 222 16.40 13.15 65.06
CA GLU A 222 15.81 12.58 66.28
C GLU A 222 16.80 11.63 66.99
N ASP A 223 17.46 10.75 66.24
CA ASP A 223 18.47 9.83 66.76
C ASP A 223 19.66 10.61 67.36
N ARG A 224 20.07 11.71 66.73
CA ARG A 224 21.12 12.60 67.26
C ARG A 224 20.67 13.30 68.53
N ALA A 225 19.46 13.86 68.55
CA ALA A 225 18.91 14.51 69.74
C ALA A 225 18.74 13.53 70.92
N ALA A 226 18.33 12.28 70.65
CA ALA A 226 18.25 11.23 71.64
C ALA A 226 19.65 10.85 72.18
N ALA A 227 20.67 10.77 71.32
CA ALA A 227 22.05 10.54 71.73
C ALA A 227 22.59 11.68 72.60
N ASP A 228 22.34 12.93 72.21
CA ASP A 228 22.73 14.12 72.99
C ASP A 228 22.02 14.15 74.34
N ALA A 229 20.70 13.90 74.39
CA ALA A 229 19.94 13.80 75.64
C ALA A 229 20.42 12.66 76.55
N ALA A 230 20.75 11.50 75.99
CA ALA A 230 21.33 10.39 76.75
C ALA A 230 22.72 10.73 77.31
N MET A 231 23.54 11.48 76.56
CA MET A 231 24.81 12.00 77.04
C MET A 231 24.60 12.99 78.20
N GLN A 232 23.58 13.83 78.11
CA GLN A 232 23.23 14.83 79.11
C GLN A 232 22.69 14.23 80.42
N VAL A 233 21.85 13.19 80.32
CA VAL A 233 21.41 12.40 81.48
C VAL A 233 22.59 11.72 82.16
N ARG A 234 23.55 11.18 81.40
CA ARG A 234 24.79 10.60 81.94
C ARG A 234 25.66 11.62 82.67
N THR A 235 25.69 12.88 82.21
CA THR A 235 26.41 13.95 82.88
C THR A 235 25.69 14.46 84.13
N ASP A 236 24.35 14.52 84.12
CA ASP A 236 23.55 14.94 85.29
C ASP A 236 23.53 13.87 86.39
N GLU A 237 23.56 12.59 86.03
CA GLU A 237 23.68 11.48 86.98
C GLU A 237 25.05 11.44 87.65
N ALA A 238 26.09 11.98 87.00
CA ALA A 238 27.41 12.21 87.60
C ALA A 238 27.47 13.49 88.48
N ALA A 239 26.46 14.37 88.43
CA ALA A 239 26.42 15.66 89.12
C ALA A 239 25.50 15.71 90.36
N LYS A 240 24.78 14.63 90.69
CA LYS A 240 24.07 14.54 91.99
C LYS A 240 25.11 14.45 93.13
N PRO A 241 25.10 15.38 94.11
CA PRO A 241 25.98 15.25 95.27
C PRO A 241 25.39 14.24 96.25
N ASP A 242 26.21 13.27 96.66
CA ASP A 242 25.94 12.44 97.84
C ASP A 242 25.85 13.37 99.07
N ALA A 243 24.63 13.59 99.54
CA ALA A 243 24.39 13.99 100.90
C ALA A 243 24.25 12.72 101.74
N ASP A 244 25.07 12.67 102.79
CA ASP A 244 24.92 11.86 104.01
C ASP A 244 25.65 10.50 104.05
N THR A 245 26.84 10.49 104.66
CA THR A 245 27.09 9.58 105.77
C THR A 245 28.24 10.03 106.67
N ALA A 246 27.90 10.20 107.95
CA ALA A 246 28.73 10.66 109.03
C ALA A 246 29.78 9.63 109.52
N SER A 247 30.84 10.21 110.08
CA SER A 247 31.79 9.72 111.08
C SER A 247 31.40 8.49 111.91
N GLU A 248 32.28 7.49 112.02
CA GLU A 248 32.69 6.94 113.33
C GLU A 248 33.96 6.07 113.25
N GLN A 249 35.00 6.48 113.98
CA GLN A 249 36.14 5.63 114.37
C GLN A 249 35.70 4.59 115.41
N PRO A 250 36.44 3.48 115.54
CA PRO A 250 36.74 3.00 116.89
C PRO A 250 38.22 2.76 117.14
N LYS A 251 38.58 3.01 118.41
CA LYS A 251 39.90 2.90 119.03
C LYS A 251 40.38 1.45 119.11
N ALA A 252 41.71 1.31 119.13
CA ALA A 252 42.42 0.08 119.43
C ALA A 252 42.15 -0.45 120.85
N SER A 253 42.02 -1.77 120.99
CA SER A 253 42.46 -2.49 122.20
C SER A 253 42.80 -3.95 121.91
N THR A 254 44.04 -4.25 122.27
CA THR A 254 44.83 -5.47 122.45
C THR A 254 44.08 -6.74 122.91
N VAL A 255 44.48 -7.92 122.40
CA VAL A 255 45.01 -9.12 123.13
C VAL A 255 44.84 -10.42 122.29
N PRO A 256 45.76 -11.41 122.40
CA PRO A 256 46.12 -12.37 121.35
C PRO A 256 45.59 -13.80 121.59
N ILE A 257 45.97 -14.77 120.73
CA ILE A 257 46.53 -16.12 121.04
C ILE A 257 46.15 -17.22 120.03
N LYS A 258 47.19 -17.91 119.53
CA LYS A 258 47.36 -19.33 119.08
C LYS A 258 46.33 -19.91 118.08
N LYS A 259 46.74 -20.66 117.05
CA LYS A 259 47.69 -21.78 117.02
C LYS A 259 48.15 -22.02 115.59
#